data_AF-A0A8J7Y7H6-F1
#
_entry.id   AF-A0A8J7Y7H6-F1
#
_cell.length_a   1.000
_cell.length_b   1.000
_cell.length_c   1.000
_cell.angle_alpha   90.00
_cell.angle_beta   90.00
_cell.angle_gamma   90.00
#
_symmetry.space_group_name_H-M   'P 1'
#
loop_
_entity.id
_entity.type
_entity.pdbx_description
1 polymer ?
#
loop_
_entity_poly.entity_id
_entity_poly.type
_entity_poly.pdbx_seq_one_letter_code
_entity_poly.pdbx_strand_id
1 'polypeptide(L)'
;MSDSQTYEEVTVASDGVTVTKRFEADEFPVPAIAFNVQSRRTEPVTLRLVDEVPEDVAVEDLGFHPEYGSEYWDINEDRIAFEKEVEADADYTTVYGIRATGTDDVEKFLTEPKIESVDPPTDGDDADLVGGGDDAVRDVIAGDADSVPGLEDEDDEDIETLDLKDPNRPGGGDGATHGDGDEAAPDVEDGVVAAMADEIRRQNVSPEDVKLLQRALDAVSEDDEPTDGVNEARIERIQGDISDLRAYTDALEEFLAENGTGDQMISDFSDRLERFESELASFESDIQSAKSTAQSASEDVSRLDDEVQTVESDVNDVEGTVDELDDQLDDLESELDSLREEIGDGEVDERLTTLEDEIEELKQWREQLSSVIGGGN
;
A
#
# COMPACT_ATOMS: atom_id res chain seq x y z
N MET A 1 26.43 -6.13 -35.97
CA MET A 1 25.34 -7.01 -36.43
C MET A 1 24.80 -7.60 -35.16
N SER A 2 23.63 -7.14 -34.73
CA SER A 2 22.98 -7.61 -33.51
C SER A 2 22.56 -9.05 -33.77
N ASP A 3 23.17 -9.97 -33.03
CA ASP A 3 22.80 -11.38 -33.00
C ASP A 3 21.54 -11.44 -32.14
N SER A 4 20.40 -11.08 -32.71
CA SER A 4 19.10 -11.22 -32.04
C SER A 4 18.76 -12.71 -32.02
N GLN A 5 19.40 -13.43 -31.10
CA GLN A 5 19.00 -14.77 -30.73
C GLN A 5 17.57 -14.64 -30.20
N THR A 6 16.60 -15.10 -30.98
CA THR A 6 15.19 -15.11 -30.59
C THR A 6 15.00 -16.30 -29.66
N TYR A 7 14.98 -16.03 -28.36
CA TYR A 7 14.63 -17.02 -27.36
C TYR A 7 13.11 -17.20 -27.31
N GLU A 8 12.65 -18.40 -26.94
CA GLU A 8 11.21 -18.70 -26.82
C GLU A 8 10.62 -17.94 -25.61
N GLU A 9 9.52 -17.22 -25.83
CA GLU A 9 8.81 -16.52 -24.76
C GLU A 9 7.94 -17.50 -23.97
N VAL A 10 7.83 -17.27 -22.66
CA VAL A 10 7.08 -18.15 -21.74
C VAL A 10 5.86 -17.39 -21.24
N THR A 11 4.68 -17.98 -21.38
CA THR A 11 3.42 -17.35 -21.01
C THR A 11 2.67 -18.19 -19.99
N VAL A 12 2.27 -17.56 -18.88
CA VAL A 12 1.39 -18.16 -17.87
C VAL A 12 0.14 -17.30 -17.69
N ALA A 13 -0.98 -17.92 -17.34
CA ALA A 13 -2.22 -17.19 -17.09
C ALA A 13 -2.96 -17.81 -15.91
N SER A 14 -3.44 -16.96 -15.01
CA SER A 14 -4.29 -17.34 -13.87
C SER A 14 -5.25 -16.21 -13.58
N ASP A 15 -6.47 -16.53 -13.16
CA ASP A 15 -7.43 -15.54 -12.62
C ASP A 15 -7.63 -14.30 -13.50
N GLY A 16 -7.66 -14.46 -14.82
CA GLY A 16 -7.84 -13.35 -15.77
C GLY A 16 -6.61 -12.44 -15.98
N VAL A 17 -5.47 -12.78 -15.40
CA VAL A 17 -4.17 -12.13 -15.60
C VAL A 17 -3.26 -13.04 -16.41
N THR A 18 -2.62 -12.48 -17.44
CA THR A 18 -1.63 -13.19 -18.28
C THR A 18 -0.26 -12.54 -18.09
N VAL A 19 0.77 -13.35 -17.87
CA VAL A 19 2.15 -12.91 -17.74
C VAL A 19 2.99 -13.54 -18.84
N THR A 20 3.59 -12.71 -19.68
CA THR A 20 4.52 -13.14 -20.73
C THR A 20 5.93 -12.72 -20.36
N LYS A 21 6.81 -13.70 -20.20
CA LYS A 21 8.22 -13.57 -19.85
C LYS A 21 9.07 -13.71 -21.11
N ARG A 22 9.98 -12.76 -21.34
CA ARG A 22 10.87 -12.72 -22.51
C ARG A 22 12.24 -12.18 -22.15
N PHE A 23 13.25 -12.56 -22.92
CA PHE A 23 14.59 -12.02 -22.79
C PHE A 23 14.81 -10.81 -23.70
N GLU A 24 15.32 -9.73 -23.13
CA GLU A 24 15.64 -8.47 -23.80
C GLU A 24 17.14 -8.14 -23.64
N ALA A 25 17.91 -8.40 -24.70
CA ALA A 25 19.36 -8.17 -24.71
C ALA A 25 19.76 -6.76 -25.15
N ASP A 26 18.95 -6.13 -26.00
CA ASP A 26 19.30 -4.91 -26.73
C ASP A 26 18.50 -3.68 -26.25
N GLU A 27 17.41 -3.87 -25.50
CA GLU A 27 16.54 -2.78 -25.02
C GLU A 27 17.14 -2.06 -23.79
N PHE A 28 18.03 -2.74 -23.04
CA PHE A 28 18.61 -2.25 -21.79
C PHE A 28 20.15 -2.22 -21.80
N PRO A 29 20.80 -1.39 -20.97
CA PRO A 29 22.26 -1.34 -20.87
C PRO A 29 22.94 -2.65 -20.43
N VAL A 30 22.17 -3.51 -19.76
CA VAL A 30 22.53 -4.87 -19.38
C VAL A 30 21.43 -5.82 -19.87
N PRO A 31 21.75 -7.09 -20.20
CA PRO A 31 20.73 -8.06 -20.58
C PRO A 31 19.67 -8.19 -19.48
N ALA A 32 18.39 -8.22 -19.86
CA ALA A 32 17.29 -8.23 -18.92
C ALA A 32 16.23 -9.28 -19.29
N ILE A 33 15.51 -9.77 -18.28
CA ILE A 33 14.28 -10.53 -18.44
C ILE A 33 13.12 -9.57 -18.20
N ALA A 34 12.23 -9.49 -19.18
CA ALA A 34 11.05 -8.64 -19.13
C ALA A 34 9.79 -9.49 -18.96
N PHE A 35 8.94 -9.05 -18.04
CA PHE A 35 7.60 -9.58 -17.81
C PHE A 35 6.59 -8.55 -18.28
N ASN A 36 5.75 -8.95 -19.23
CA ASN A 36 4.58 -8.20 -19.63
C ASN A 36 3.37 -8.83 -18.94
N VAL A 37 2.79 -8.09 -18.01
CA VAL A 37 1.59 -8.45 -17.26
C VAL A 37 0.40 -7.79 -17.93
N GLN A 38 -0.57 -8.58 -18.38
CA GLN A 38 -1.82 -8.12 -18.96
C GLN A 38 -2.98 -8.55 -18.07
N SER A 39 -3.70 -7.58 -17.52
CA SER A 39 -4.95 -7.84 -16.80
C SER A 39 -6.14 -7.70 -17.76
N ARG A 40 -6.98 -8.73 -17.87
CA ARG A 40 -8.28 -8.67 -18.58
C ARG A 40 -9.46 -8.52 -17.63
N ARG A 41 -9.20 -8.20 -16.36
CA ARG A 41 -10.22 -7.95 -15.36
C ARG A 41 -10.80 -6.55 -15.55
N THR A 42 -12.08 -6.41 -15.19
CA THR A 42 -12.80 -5.13 -15.20
C THR A 42 -12.55 -4.29 -13.94
N GLU A 43 -11.84 -4.86 -12.96
CA GLU A 43 -11.49 -4.26 -11.68
C GLU A 43 -9.96 -4.40 -11.45
N PRO A 44 -9.34 -3.51 -10.65
CA PRO A 44 -7.92 -3.62 -10.32
C PRO A 44 -7.65 -4.89 -9.51
N VAL A 45 -6.49 -5.51 -9.74
CA VAL A 45 -6.08 -6.74 -9.06
C VAL A 45 -4.65 -6.65 -8.53
N THR A 46 -4.42 -7.15 -7.32
CA THR A 46 -3.07 -7.33 -6.77
C THR A 46 -2.51 -8.67 -7.24
N LEU A 47 -1.47 -8.62 -8.08
CA LEU A 47 -0.75 -9.79 -8.58
C LEU A 47 0.49 -10.05 -7.74
N ARG A 48 0.69 -11.30 -7.32
CA ARG A 48 1.95 -11.81 -6.79
C ARG A 48 2.55 -12.86 -7.72
N LEU A 49 3.62 -12.48 -8.42
CA LEU A 49 4.34 -13.30 -9.38
C LEU A 49 5.67 -13.77 -8.79
N VAL A 50 6.00 -15.05 -8.89
CA VAL A 50 7.27 -15.61 -8.44
C VAL A 50 8.01 -16.26 -9.60
N ASP A 51 9.30 -16.03 -9.67
CA ASP A 51 10.19 -16.64 -10.65
C ASP A 51 11.41 -17.26 -9.97
N GLU A 52 11.88 -18.39 -10.49
CA GLU A 52 13.02 -19.13 -9.92
C GLU A 52 14.34 -18.61 -10.45
N VAL A 53 15.31 -18.39 -9.55
CA VAL A 53 16.68 -18.01 -9.90
C VAL A 53 17.50 -19.27 -10.12
N PRO A 54 18.22 -19.42 -11.25
CA PRO A 54 19.06 -20.59 -11.48
C PRO A 54 20.14 -20.78 -10.40
N GLU A 55 20.38 -22.02 -9.96
CA GLU A 55 21.35 -22.35 -8.90
C GLU A 55 22.80 -21.90 -9.19
N ASP A 56 23.14 -21.69 -10.46
CA ASP A 56 24.46 -21.23 -10.91
C ASP A 56 24.64 -19.70 -10.79
N VAL A 57 23.61 -18.96 -10.37
CA VAL A 57 23.54 -17.49 -10.39
C VAL A 57 23.41 -16.96 -8.97
N ALA A 58 24.31 -16.05 -8.59
CA ALA A 58 24.17 -15.35 -7.34
C ALA A 58 23.08 -14.28 -7.43
N VAL A 59 22.24 -14.18 -6.41
CA VAL A 59 21.21 -13.12 -6.29
C VAL A 59 21.79 -11.69 -6.37
N GLU A 60 23.06 -11.52 -5.99
CA GLU A 60 23.81 -10.26 -6.08
C GLU A 60 24.11 -9.81 -7.52
N ASP A 61 24.04 -10.76 -8.47
CA ASP A 61 24.18 -10.52 -9.90
C ASP A 61 22.86 -10.13 -10.58
N LEU A 62 21.74 -10.17 -9.84
CA LEU A 62 20.45 -9.66 -10.29
C LEU A 62 20.27 -8.21 -9.86
N GLY A 63 19.62 -7.41 -10.70
CA GLY A 63 19.29 -6.02 -10.40
C GLY A 63 17.97 -5.59 -10.99
N PHE A 64 17.20 -4.80 -10.25
CA PHE A 64 15.89 -4.32 -10.69
C PHE A 64 16.00 -2.92 -11.30
N HIS A 65 15.21 -2.65 -12.34
CA HIS A 65 15.26 -1.36 -13.03
C HIS A 65 14.36 -0.33 -12.32
N PRO A 66 14.86 0.87 -11.97
CA PRO A 66 14.12 1.86 -11.18
C PRO A 66 12.82 2.32 -11.84
N GLU A 67 12.83 2.51 -13.16
CA GLU A 67 11.64 2.94 -13.91
C GLU A 67 10.62 1.82 -14.20
N TYR A 68 10.96 0.55 -13.97
CA TYR A 68 10.09 -0.60 -14.25
C TYR A 68 9.61 -1.28 -12.95
N GLY A 69 9.45 -0.48 -11.89
CA GLY A 69 8.85 -0.95 -10.65
C GLY A 69 9.79 -1.77 -9.77
N SER A 70 11.07 -1.38 -9.66
CA SER A 70 12.04 -2.05 -8.78
C SER A 70 11.61 -2.13 -7.32
N GLU A 71 10.75 -1.22 -6.87
CA GLU A 71 10.21 -1.18 -5.50
C GLU A 71 9.23 -2.32 -5.19
N TYR A 72 8.68 -2.96 -6.23
CA TYR A 72 7.72 -4.06 -6.12
C TYR A 72 8.39 -5.43 -6.21
N TRP A 73 9.72 -5.48 -6.30
CA TRP A 73 10.49 -6.70 -6.39
C TRP A 73 11.17 -7.04 -5.06
N ASP A 74 11.00 -8.28 -4.65
CA ASP A 74 11.73 -8.91 -3.56
C ASP A 74 12.63 -10.03 -4.10
N ILE A 75 13.79 -10.17 -3.48
CA ILE A 75 14.77 -11.21 -3.84
C ILE A 75 15.13 -12.03 -2.61
N ASN A 76 15.02 -13.35 -2.75
CA ASN A 76 15.43 -14.36 -1.80
C ASN A 76 16.52 -15.24 -2.42
N GLU A 77 17.14 -16.11 -1.62
CA GLU A 77 18.33 -16.89 -2.01
C GLU A 77 18.18 -17.65 -3.34
N ASP A 78 17.00 -18.17 -3.67
CA ASP A 78 16.71 -18.96 -4.87
C ASP A 78 15.56 -18.41 -5.73
N ARG A 79 14.91 -17.31 -5.32
CA ARG A 79 13.64 -16.83 -5.92
C ARG A 79 13.53 -15.33 -5.94
N ILE A 80 12.85 -14.82 -6.95
CA ILE A 80 12.42 -13.42 -7.03
C ILE A 80 10.89 -13.37 -7.03
N ALA A 81 10.33 -12.40 -6.32
CA ALA A 81 8.89 -12.18 -6.24
C ALA A 81 8.58 -10.74 -6.64
N PHE A 82 7.51 -10.56 -7.40
CA PHE A 82 6.98 -9.27 -7.82
C PHE A 82 5.54 -9.14 -7.32
N GLU A 83 5.26 -8.11 -6.53
CA GLU A 83 3.94 -7.85 -5.98
C GLU A 83 3.46 -6.44 -6.31
N LYS A 84 2.38 -6.34 -7.08
CA LYS A 84 1.85 -5.03 -7.51
C LYS A 84 0.36 -5.09 -7.81
N GLU A 85 -0.34 -4.00 -7.51
CA GLU A 85 -1.68 -3.72 -8.03
C GLU A 85 -1.63 -3.31 -9.52
N VAL A 86 -2.32 -4.07 -10.35
CA VAL A 86 -2.49 -3.85 -11.78
C VAL A 86 -3.92 -3.36 -12.02
N GLU A 87 -4.05 -2.23 -12.73
CA GLU A 87 -5.37 -1.66 -13.05
C GLU A 87 -6.21 -2.57 -13.96
N ALA A 88 -7.52 -2.29 -14.02
CA ALA A 88 -8.45 -2.97 -14.91
C ALA A 88 -8.08 -2.74 -16.39
N ASP A 89 -8.16 -3.79 -17.22
CA ASP A 89 -7.86 -3.75 -18.66
C ASP A 89 -6.50 -3.08 -18.97
N ALA A 90 -5.49 -3.29 -18.12
CA ALA A 90 -4.20 -2.65 -18.21
C ALA A 90 -3.05 -3.63 -18.54
N ASP A 91 -2.05 -3.10 -19.24
CA ASP A 91 -0.78 -3.77 -19.48
C ASP A 91 0.32 -3.08 -18.66
N TYR A 92 1.09 -3.87 -17.92
CA TYR A 92 2.25 -3.41 -17.16
C TYR A 92 3.49 -4.19 -17.54
N THR A 93 4.64 -3.51 -17.66
CA THR A 93 5.91 -4.18 -17.96
C THR A 93 6.87 -3.97 -16.79
N THR A 94 7.46 -5.06 -16.32
CA THR A 94 8.51 -5.03 -15.30
C THR A 94 9.71 -5.87 -15.74
N VAL A 95 10.92 -5.52 -15.28
CA VAL A 95 12.15 -6.16 -15.74
C VAL A 95 13.16 -6.35 -14.60
N TYR A 96 13.93 -7.43 -14.67
CA TYR A 96 15.18 -7.57 -13.91
C TYR A 96 16.36 -7.78 -14.87
N GLY A 97 17.47 -7.12 -14.58
CA GLY A 97 18.73 -7.20 -15.30
C GLY A 97 19.65 -8.26 -14.72
N ILE A 98 20.41 -8.93 -15.59
CA ILE A 98 21.41 -9.94 -15.26
C ILE A 98 22.79 -9.34 -15.50
N ARG A 99 23.64 -9.30 -14.46
CA ARG A 99 25.03 -8.81 -14.60
C ARG A 99 25.87 -9.82 -15.38
N ALA A 100 26.85 -9.29 -16.12
CA ALA A 100 27.62 -9.95 -17.19
C ALA A 100 28.43 -11.22 -16.80
N THR A 101 28.34 -11.70 -15.55
CA THR A 101 28.90 -12.97 -15.07
C THR A 101 27.96 -14.16 -15.27
N GLY A 102 26.65 -13.94 -15.49
CA GLY A 102 25.63 -14.99 -15.58
C GLY A 102 24.98 -15.18 -16.96
N THR A 103 25.52 -14.56 -18.02
CA THR A 103 24.86 -14.48 -19.34
C THR A 103 25.18 -15.62 -20.31
N ASP A 104 26.02 -16.59 -19.92
CA ASP A 104 26.40 -17.69 -20.81
C ASP A 104 25.27 -18.72 -21.03
N ASP A 105 24.24 -18.75 -20.17
CA ASP A 105 23.09 -19.66 -20.25
C ASP A 105 21.76 -18.94 -19.90
N VAL A 106 21.36 -17.96 -20.72
CA VAL A 106 20.11 -17.20 -20.52
C VAL A 106 18.85 -18.08 -20.55
N GLU A 107 18.89 -19.20 -21.26
CA GLU A 107 17.78 -20.18 -21.32
C GLU A 107 17.39 -20.70 -19.93
N LYS A 108 18.33 -20.72 -18.97
CA LYS A 108 18.04 -21.10 -17.57
C LYS A 108 17.11 -20.12 -16.87
N PHE A 109 17.11 -18.86 -17.29
CA PHE A 109 16.20 -17.83 -16.78
C PHE A 109 14.87 -17.83 -17.50
N LEU A 110 14.65 -18.62 -18.55
CA LEU A 110 13.37 -18.74 -19.24
C LEU A 110 12.57 -19.95 -18.75
N THR A 111 12.61 -20.17 -17.43
CA THR A 111 11.70 -21.08 -16.71
C THR A 111 10.30 -20.47 -16.63
N GLU A 112 9.32 -21.34 -16.43
CA GLU A 112 7.93 -20.94 -16.25
C GLU A 112 7.74 -20.21 -14.91
N PRO A 113 7.36 -18.92 -14.93
CA PRO A 113 7.10 -18.19 -13.70
C PRO A 113 5.76 -18.64 -13.10
N LYS A 114 5.63 -18.58 -11.78
CA LYS A 114 4.43 -18.99 -11.05
C LYS A 114 3.65 -17.77 -10.57
N ILE A 115 2.35 -17.71 -10.90
CA ILE A 115 1.43 -16.75 -10.27
C ILE A 115 1.00 -17.36 -8.92
N GLU A 116 1.41 -16.77 -7.80
CA GLU A 116 1.09 -17.30 -6.47
C GLU A 116 -0.30 -16.89 -5.99
N SER A 117 -0.70 -15.65 -6.27
CA SER A 117 -2.02 -15.13 -5.89
C SER A 117 -2.44 -13.96 -6.77
N VAL A 118 -3.75 -13.87 -7.01
CA VAL A 118 -4.41 -12.72 -7.63
C VAL A 118 -5.58 -12.33 -6.73
N ASP A 119 -5.55 -11.13 -6.17
CA ASP A 119 -6.59 -10.61 -5.29
C ASP A 119 -7.34 -9.43 -5.95
N PRO A 120 -8.69 -9.38 -5.93
CA PRO A 120 -9.60 -10.41 -5.40
C PRO A 120 -9.63 -11.68 -6.28
N PRO A 121 -9.79 -12.88 -5.67
CA PRO A 121 -9.90 -14.14 -6.40
C PRO A 121 -11.11 -14.13 -7.32
N THR A 122 -11.04 -14.82 -8.46
CA THR A 122 -12.19 -14.95 -9.36
C THR A 122 -13.18 -15.98 -8.83
N ASP A 123 -14.47 -15.64 -8.73
CA ASP A 123 -15.55 -16.62 -8.54
C ASP A 123 -15.79 -17.37 -9.87
N GLY A 124 -14.93 -18.35 -10.20
CA GLY A 124 -15.10 -19.13 -11.43
C GLY A 124 -13.93 -20.05 -11.79
N ASP A 125 -14.04 -21.29 -11.31
CA ASP A 125 -13.47 -22.57 -11.79
C ASP A 125 -11.93 -22.81 -11.85
N ASP A 126 -11.57 -23.94 -11.22
CA ASP A 126 -10.32 -24.70 -11.18
C ASP A 126 -9.44 -24.70 -12.44
N ALA A 127 -8.14 -24.38 -12.25
CA ALA A 127 -6.95 -25.10 -12.72
C ALA A 127 -5.71 -24.23 -12.45
N ASP A 128 -4.89 -24.50 -11.42
CA ASP A 128 -3.74 -25.37 -11.64
C ASP A 128 -3.28 -26.09 -10.36
N LEU A 129 -3.87 -27.26 -10.11
CA LEU A 129 -3.31 -28.28 -9.23
C LEU A 129 -2.22 -29.05 -9.98
N VAL A 130 -1.01 -28.48 -10.09
CA VAL A 130 0.19 -29.29 -10.32
C VAL A 130 0.77 -29.67 -8.96
N GLY A 131 0.64 -30.95 -8.65
CA GLY A 131 0.81 -31.51 -7.32
C GLY A 131 2.23 -31.57 -6.77
N GLY A 132 2.31 -31.65 -5.43
CA GLY A 132 3.55 -31.95 -4.74
C GLY A 132 3.55 -31.88 -3.20
N GLY A 133 2.61 -32.54 -2.51
CA GLY A 133 2.86 -33.07 -1.16
C GLY A 133 2.37 -32.28 0.07
N ASP A 134 1.75 -33.02 1.00
CA ASP A 134 1.35 -32.75 2.39
C ASP A 134 0.36 -31.58 2.63
N ASP A 135 -0.93 -31.83 2.86
CA ASP A 135 -1.53 -32.43 4.07
C ASP A 135 -1.09 -31.76 5.38
N ALA A 136 -1.60 -30.53 5.60
CA ALA A 136 -2.16 -30.09 6.88
C ALA A 136 -2.31 -28.56 6.86
N VAL A 137 -3.54 -28.06 6.74
CA VAL A 137 -4.11 -26.95 7.55
C VAL A 137 -5.52 -26.63 7.02
N ARG A 138 -6.44 -27.55 7.26
CA ARG A 138 -7.88 -27.30 7.10
C ARG A 138 -8.55 -27.57 8.43
N ASP A 139 -8.27 -26.72 9.41
CA ASP A 139 -9.00 -26.69 10.68
C ASP A 139 -8.89 -25.30 11.37
N VAL A 140 -9.35 -24.24 10.69
CA VAL A 140 -9.61 -22.92 11.31
C VAL A 140 -10.94 -22.30 10.81
N ILE A 141 -11.79 -23.08 10.14
CA ILE A 141 -13.17 -22.67 9.79
C ILE A 141 -14.14 -23.49 10.63
N ALA A 142 -14.06 -23.30 11.95
CA ALA A 142 -15.14 -23.59 12.87
C ALA A 142 -14.84 -22.80 14.15
N GLY A 143 -15.66 -21.79 14.43
CA GLY A 143 -15.45 -20.88 15.55
C GLY A 143 -15.39 -21.59 16.89
N ASP A 144 -14.39 -21.22 17.68
CA ASP A 144 -14.47 -21.20 19.14
C ASP A 144 -13.57 -20.04 19.60
N ALA A 145 -14.22 -18.96 20.01
CA ALA A 145 -13.58 -17.83 20.63
C ALA A 145 -13.35 -18.17 22.09
N ASP A 146 -12.13 -18.55 22.47
CA ASP A 146 -11.68 -18.38 23.84
C ASP A 146 -10.14 -18.51 23.95
N SER A 147 -9.55 -17.48 24.58
CA SER A 147 -8.20 -17.47 25.16
C SER A 147 -6.99 -17.50 24.19
N VAL A 148 -6.49 -16.30 23.90
CA VAL A 148 -5.10 -16.05 23.46
C VAL A 148 -4.13 -16.45 24.59
N PRO A 149 -3.24 -17.43 24.40
CA PRO A 149 -2.21 -17.74 25.40
C PRO A 149 -1.16 -16.62 25.42
N GLY A 150 -1.06 -15.90 26.53
CA GLY A 150 -0.07 -14.82 26.72
C GLY A 150 -0.60 -13.55 27.42
N LEU A 151 -1.87 -13.51 27.77
CA LEU A 151 -2.45 -12.50 28.66
C LEU A 151 -3.00 -13.21 29.90
N GLU A 152 -2.09 -13.70 30.74
CA GLU A 152 -2.42 -14.02 32.12
C GLU A 152 -2.18 -12.75 32.93
N ASP A 153 -3.22 -12.32 33.63
CA ASP A 153 -3.24 -11.17 34.53
C ASP A 153 -2.14 -11.32 35.60
N GLU A 154 -1.07 -10.55 35.46
CA GLU A 154 -0.12 -10.25 36.54
C GLU A 154 -0.22 -8.75 36.86
N ASP A 155 -0.98 -8.49 37.92
CA ASP A 155 -0.86 -7.44 38.92
C ASP A 155 -0.31 -6.06 38.51
N ASP A 156 -1.15 -5.04 38.74
CA ASP A 156 -0.79 -3.64 38.96
C ASP A 156 0.39 -3.52 39.95
N GLU A 157 1.60 -3.31 39.43
CA GLU A 157 2.68 -2.65 40.16
C GLU A 157 2.99 -1.31 39.48
N ASP A 158 2.63 -0.24 40.19
CA ASP A 158 2.97 1.14 39.89
C ASP A 158 4.46 1.27 39.51
N ILE A 159 4.75 1.46 38.23
CA ILE A 159 6.08 1.90 37.82
C ILE A 159 6.21 3.37 38.26
N GLU A 160 6.91 3.60 39.38
CA GLU A 160 7.32 4.93 39.82
C GLU A 160 8.00 5.65 38.65
N THR A 161 7.30 6.65 38.11
CA THR A 161 7.88 7.61 37.18
C THR A 161 9.01 8.31 37.90
N LEU A 162 10.25 7.98 37.51
CA LEU A 162 11.44 8.71 37.94
C LEU A 162 11.29 10.16 37.46
N ASP A 163 11.01 11.05 38.41
CA ASP A 163 10.94 12.50 38.23
C ASP A 163 12.35 13.03 37.95
N LEU A 164 12.76 12.91 36.68
CA LEU A 164 14.01 13.47 36.18
C LEU A 164 13.89 15.00 36.18
N LYS A 165 14.65 15.61 37.07
CA LYS A 165 14.77 17.06 37.21
C LYS A 165 15.27 17.69 35.90
N ASP A 166 14.37 18.37 35.21
CA ASP A 166 14.64 19.17 34.01
C ASP A 166 15.74 20.22 34.29
N PRO A 167 16.91 20.15 33.62
CA PRO A 167 18.00 21.10 33.80
C PRO A 167 17.74 22.49 33.17
N ASN A 168 16.64 22.65 32.42
CA ASN A 168 16.27 23.88 31.73
C ASN A 168 15.08 24.63 32.35
N ARG A 169 14.56 24.21 33.51
CA ARG A 169 13.49 24.95 34.19
C ARG A 169 14.04 26.25 34.82
N PRO A 170 13.64 27.45 34.37
CA PRO A 170 14.13 28.70 34.94
C PRO A 170 13.42 28.94 36.27
N GLY A 171 14.12 28.68 37.38
CA GLY A 171 13.68 29.03 38.73
C GLY A 171 13.79 30.54 38.97
N GLY A 172 12.66 31.17 39.27
CA GLY A 172 12.58 32.58 39.64
C GLY A 172 12.92 32.86 41.11
N GLY A 173 13.42 34.08 41.34
CA GLY A 173 13.75 34.69 42.64
C GLY A 173 15.22 34.48 43.02
N ASP A 174 16.05 35.48 43.35
CA ASP A 174 15.79 36.79 43.96
C ASP A 174 16.91 37.79 43.61
N GLY A 175 16.71 39.06 43.94
CA GLY A 175 17.46 40.20 43.43
C GLY A 175 18.90 40.34 43.94
N ALA A 176 19.76 40.77 43.03
CA ALA A 176 20.96 41.55 43.34
C ALA A 176 20.96 42.79 42.44
N THR A 177 20.40 43.88 42.97
CA THR A 177 20.75 45.25 42.57
C THR A 177 22.25 45.44 42.73
N HIS A 178 22.95 45.91 41.70
CA HIS A 178 24.22 46.68 41.69
C HIS A 178 24.51 46.87 40.19
N GLY A 179 24.70 48.04 39.60
CA GLY A 179 24.84 49.40 40.06
C GLY A 179 25.34 50.11 38.80
N ASP A 180 24.62 51.14 38.37
CA ASP A 180 25.00 52.02 37.27
C ASP A 180 26.38 52.60 37.58
N GLY A 181 27.37 52.15 36.82
CA GLY A 181 28.76 52.55 36.88
C GLY A 181 29.21 52.72 35.44
N ASP A 182 28.96 53.93 34.94
CA ASP A 182 29.63 54.53 33.80
C ASP A 182 31.15 54.44 34.02
N GLU A 183 31.75 53.35 33.56
CA GLU A 183 33.10 53.36 33.04
C GLU A 183 33.00 52.84 31.62
N ALA A 184 33.08 53.78 30.67
CA ALA A 184 33.28 53.49 29.27
C ALA A 184 34.39 52.44 29.13
N ALA A 185 34.01 51.22 28.74
CA ALA A 185 34.97 50.27 28.21
C ALA A 185 35.62 50.97 27.00
N PRO A 186 36.95 51.16 26.98
CA PRO A 186 37.58 51.71 25.80
C PRO A 186 37.32 50.73 24.66
N ASP A 187 36.83 51.23 23.53
CA ASP A 187 36.85 50.53 22.25
C ASP A 187 38.25 49.94 22.06
N VAL A 188 38.40 48.63 22.28
CA VAL A 188 39.65 47.90 22.00
C VAL A 188 39.66 47.52 20.52
N GLU A 189 39.35 48.49 19.65
CA GLU A 189 39.61 48.38 18.22
C GLU A 189 41.09 48.66 17.92
N ASP A 190 41.76 49.41 18.80
CA ASP A 190 43.20 49.60 18.78
C ASP A 190 43.84 48.66 19.81
N GLY A 191 44.54 47.63 19.33
CA GLY A 191 45.06 46.52 20.16
C GLY A 191 45.85 46.94 21.41
N VAL A 192 46.06 45.97 22.31
CA VAL A 192 46.61 46.14 23.68
C VAL A 192 47.82 47.09 23.79
N VAL A 193 48.67 47.16 22.77
CA VAL A 193 49.83 48.07 22.71
C VAL A 193 49.42 49.55 22.66
N ALA A 194 48.34 49.90 21.94
CA ALA A 194 47.84 51.26 21.83
C ALA A 194 47.19 51.73 23.15
N ALA A 195 46.39 50.87 23.78
CA ALA A 195 45.85 51.12 25.12
C ALA A 195 46.96 51.33 26.16
N MET A 196 48.00 50.51 26.10
CA MET A 196 49.18 50.64 26.97
C MET A 196 49.98 51.92 26.71
N ALA A 197 50.12 52.34 25.45
CA ALA A 197 50.79 53.59 25.09
C ALA A 197 50.01 54.83 25.54
N ASP A 198 48.68 54.78 25.50
CA ASP A 198 47.82 55.88 25.93
C ASP A 198 47.86 56.05 27.47
N GLU A 199 47.88 54.94 28.21
CA GLU A 199 47.98 54.95 29.67
C GLU A 199 49.32 55.54 30.16
N ILE A 200 50.41 55.24 29.45
CA ILE A 200 51.74 55.82 29.71
C ILE A 200 51.74 57.33 29.40
N ARG A 201 51.08 57.77 28.32
CA ARG A 201 50.99 59.21 27.96
C ARG A 201 50.17 60.01 28.97
N ARG A 202 49.12 59.40 29.53
CA ARG A 202 48.28 60.00 30.58
C ARG A 202 48.96 59.99 31.96
N GLN A 203 50.18 59.46 32.07
CA GLN A 203 50.95 59.32 33.32
C GLN A 203 50.22 58.51 34.40
N ASN A 204 49.28 57.66 33.99
CA ASN A 204 48.52 56.83 34.93
C ASN A 204 49.24 55.49 35.24
N VAL A 205 50.50 55.39 34.84
CA VAL A 205 51.41 54.28 35.14
C VAL A 205 52.50 54.78 36.10
N SER A 206 52.82 53.99 37.12
CA SER A 206 53.81 54.42 38.11
C SER A 206 55.21 54.59 37.48
N PRO A 207 56.03 55.52 37.99
CA PRO A 207 57.40 55.72 37.46
C PRO A 207 58.27 54.47 37.59
N GLU A 208 57.98 53.58 38.54
CA GLU A 208 58.69 52.32 38.72
C GLU A 208 58.28 51.31 37.64
N ASP A 209 57.00 51.24 37.28
CA ASP A 209 56.49 50.35 36.23
C ASP A 209 56.98 50.78 34.84
N VAL A 210 57.00 52.08 34.55
CA VAL A 210 57.60 52.60 33.31
C VAL A 210 59.08 52.25 33.25
N LYS A 211 59.80 52.32 34.38
CA LYS A 211 61.22 51.98 34.45
C LYS A 211 61.46 50.47 34.34
N LEU A 212 60.53 49.65 34.81
CA LEU A 212 60.55 48.20 34.65
C LEU A 212 60.31 47.80 33.20
N LEU A 213 59.35 48.44 32.53
CA LEU A 213 59.08 48.26 31.09
C LEU A 213 60.26 48.73 30.25
N GLN A 214 60.84 49.89 30.59
CA GLN A 214 62.02 50.41 29.92
C GLN A 214 63.24 49.50 30.12
N ARG A 215 63.43 48.94 31.33
CA ARG A 215 64.47 47.94 31.59
C ARG A 215 64.22 46.63 30.86
N ALA A 216 62.97 46.20 30.74
CA ALA A 216 62.61 45.00 29.98
C ALA A 216 62.81 45.19 28.47
N LEU A 217 62.53 46.39 27.96
CA LEU A 217 62.77 46.76 26.57
C LEU A 217 64.26 46.98 26.26
N ASP A 218 65.02 47.61 27.16
CA ASP A 218 66.48 47.72 27.08
C ASP A 218 67.14 46.33 27.17
N ALA A 219 66.64 45.42 28.02
CA ALA A 219 67.13 44.03 28.05
C ALA A 219 66.85 43.26 26.76
N VAL A 220 65.82 43.63 26.00
CA VAL A 220 65.56 43.11 24.63
C VAL A 220 66.44 43.81 23.58
N SER A 221 66.89 45.04 23.85
CA SER A 221 67.63 45.89 22.90
C SER A 221 69.16 45.84 23.07
N GLU A 222 69.67 45.43 24.24
CA GLU A 222 71.09 45.36 24.59
C GLU A 222 71.69 43.94 24.45
N ASP A 223 70.89 42.91 24.18
CA ASP A 223 71.38 41.56 23.86
C ASP A 223 71.71 41.47 22.35
N ASP A 224 72.96 41.80 22.00
CA ASP A 224 73.64 41.52 20.71
C ASP A 224 73.96 40.00 20.54
N GLU A 225 73.25 39.12 21.27
CA GLU A 225 73.30 37.66 21.19
C GLU A 225 71.96 37.10 20.65
N PRO A 226 71.92 35.90 20.03
CA PRO A 226 70.90 35.50 19.06
C PRO A 226 69.54 35.10 19.66
N THR A 227 69.07 35.79 20.70
CA THR A 227 67.71 35.63 21.25
C THR A 227 66.65 36.43 20.48
N ASP A 228 67.06 37.36 19.61
CA ASP A 228 66.21 38.09 18.67
C ASP A 228 65.42 37.14 17.74
N GLY A 229 66.08 36.06 17.29
CA GLY A 229 65.44 35.03 16.47
C GLY A 229 64.34 34.23 17.19
N VAL A 230 64.32 34.17 18.53
CA VAL A 230 63.29 33.42 19.27
C VAL A 230 62.00 34.21 19.40
N ASN A 231 62.11 35.52 19.67
CA ASN A 231 60.95 36.41 19.68
C ASN A 231 60.43 36.61 18.26
N GLU A 232 61.31 36.75 17.26
CA GLU A 232 60.92 36.78 15.85
C GLU A 232 60.21 35.48 15.45
N ALA A 233 60.77 34.31 15.75
CA ALA A 233 60.13 33.03 15.45
C ALA A 233 58.79 32.84 16.18
N ARG A 234 58.63 33.43 17.37
CA ARG A 234 57.35 33.41 18.11
C ARG A 234 56.33 34.34 17.49
N ILE A 235 56.76 35.51 17.01
CA ILE A 235 55.90 36.46 16.31
C ILE A 235 55.49 35.89 14.94
N GLU A 236 56.42 35.34 14.17
CA GLU A 236 56.15 34.62 12.91
C GLU A 236 55.18 33.46 13.13
N ARG A 237 55.36 32.68 14.20
CA ARG A 237 54.45 31.59 14.56
C ARG A 237 53.05 32.10 14.87
N ILE A 238 52.93 33.14 15.71
CA ILE A 238 51.63 33.72 16.05
C ILE A 238 50.95 34.30 14.80
N GLN A 239 51.70 34.93 13.90
CA GLN A 239 51.17 35.43 12.64
C GLN A 239 50.71 34.30 11.71
N GLY A 240 51.43 33.17 11.68
CA GLY A 240 51.02 31.94 11.02
C GLY A 240 49.74 31.38 11.62
N ASP A 241 49.72 31.17 12.94
CA ASP A 241 48.56 30.64 13.67
C ASP A 241 47.31 31.51 13.48
N ILE A 242 47.46 32.85 13.41
CA ILE A 242 46.36 33.79 13.14
C ILE A 242 45.89 33.71 11.68
N SER A 243 46.82 33.51 10.73
CA SER A 243 46.46 33.36 9.32
C SER A 243 45.68 32.07 9.09
N ASP A 244 46.11 30.99 9.75
CA ASP A 244 45.42 29.70 9.74
C ASP A 244 44.04 29.80 10.40
N LEU A 245 43.93 30.53 11.52
CA LEU A 245 42.64 30.76 12.18
C LEU A 245 41.67 31.54 11.30
N ARG A 246 42.14 32.56 10.59
CA ARG A 246 41.30 33.33 9.64
C ARG A 246 40.83 32.45 8.48
N ALA A 247 41.74 31.67 7.88
CA ALA A 247 41.37 30.73 6.83
C ALA A 247 40.35 29.70 7.31
N TYR A 248 40.46 29.22 8.55
CA TYR A 248 39.49 28.31 9.15
C TYR A 248 38.14 28.99 9.42
N THR A 249 38.13 30.21 9.95
CA THR A 249 36.89 30.96 10.19
C THR A 249 36.18 31.30 8.88
N ASP A 250 36.90 31.74 7.85
CA ASP A 250 36.33 32.01 6.53
C ASP A 250 35.68 30.74 5.94
N ALA A 251 36.37 29.59 6.07
CA ALA A 251 35.81 28.29 5.66
C ALA A 251 34.59 27.87 6.49
N LEU A 252 34.57 28.19 7.79
CA LEU A 252 33.44 27.90 8.67
C LEU A 252 32.25 28.83 8.36
N GLU A 253 32.48 30.10 8.06
CA GLU A 253 31.44 31.04 7.64
C GLU A 253 30.81 30.62 6.31
N GLU A 254 31.61 30.19 5.34
CA GLU A 254 31.10 29.66 4.07
C GLU A 254 30.31 28.36 4.29
N PHE A 255 30.82 27.45 5.14
CA PHE A 255 30.11 26.23 5.50
C PHE A 255 28.76 26.52 6.17
N LEU A 256 28.71 27.46 7.12
CA LEU A 256 27.49 27.85 7.82
C LEU A 256 26.54 28.64 6.91
N ALA A 257 27.06 29.39 5.93
CA ALA A 257 26.23 30.07 4.94
C ALA A 257 25.55 29.06 4.00
N GLU A 258 26.23 27.96 3.66
CA GLU A 258 25.69 26.92 2.77
C GLU A 258 24.81 25.90 3.49
N ASN A 259 25.20 25.48 4.70
CA ASN A 259 24.52 24.40 5.43
C ASN A 259 23.64 24.90 6.58
N GLY A 260 23.67 26.20 6.88
CA GLY A 260 22.99 26.77 8.05
C GLY A 260 23.70 26.47 9.37
N THR A 261 23.20 27.07 10.44
CA THR A 261 23.66 26.77 11.81
C THR A 261 23.03 25.47 12.32
N GLY A 262 23.64 24.87 13.35
CA GLY A 262 23.05 23.68 14.00
C GLY A 262 21.63 23.94 14.52
N ASP A 263 21.36 25.14 15.04
CA ASP A 263 20.02 25.53 15.49
C ASP A 263 19.01 25.60 14.33
N GLN A 264 19.44 26.05 13.14
CA GLN A 264 18.59 26.07 11.95
C GLN A 264 18.25 24.65 11.50
N MET A 265 19.23 23.74 11.47
CA MET A 265 18.97 22.32 11.14
C MET A 265 17.99 21.67 12.12
N ILE A 266 18.11 21.97 13.41
CA ILE A 266 17.20 21.44 14.44
C ILE A 266 15.80 22.03 14.27
N SER A 267 15.68 23.32 13.94
CA SER A 267 14.41 23.96 13.65
C SER A 267 13.74 23.34 12.42
N ASP A 268 14.47 23.19 11.33
CA ASP A 268 13.96 22.61 10.08
C ASP A 268 13.51 21.15 10.29
N PHE A 269 14.28 20.38 11.05
CA PHE A 269 13.90 19.02 11.42
C PHE A 269 12.64 18.99 12.30
N SER A 270 12.53 19.89 13.27
CA SER A 270 11.34 20.00 14.14
C SER A 270 10.10 20.36 13.33
N ASP A 271 10.21 21.32 12.41
CA ASP A 271 9.13 21.69 11.50
C ASP A 271 8.74 20.54 10.57
N ARG A 272 9.70 19.71 10.16
CA ARG A 272 9.43 18.51 9.36
C ARG A 272 8.72 17.45 10.19
N LEU A 273 9.09 17.28 11.45
CA LEU A 273 8.44 16.34 12.36
C LEU A 273 7.00 16.75 12.66
N GLU A 274 6.72 18.04 12.87
CA GLU A 274 5.36 18.55 13.10
C GLU A 274 4.45 18.34 11.88
N ARG A 275 4.99 18.52 10.67
CA ARG A 275 4.26 18.18 9.43
C ARG A 275 3.97 16.69 9.32
N PHE A 276 4.97 15.85 9.62
CA PHE A 276 4.82 14.40 9.58
C PHE A 276 3.77 13.92 10.61
N GLU A 277 3.78 14.49 11.81
CA GLU A 277 2.77 14.18 12.84
C GLU A 277 1.37 14.60 12.39
N SER A 278 1.24 15.74 11.74
CA SER A 278 -0.03 16.19 11.17
C SER A 278 -0.54 15.27 10.05
N GLU A 279 0.37 14.79 9.20
CA GLU A 279 0.07 13.84 8.13
C GLU A 279 -0.35 12.49 8.70
N LEU A 280 0.33 12.01 9.73
CA LEU A 280 -0.01 10.78 10.45
C LEU A 280 -1.40 10.87 11.11
N ALA A 281 -1.73 12.01 11.73
CA ALA A 281 -3.04 12.23 12.31
C ALA A 281 -4.17 12.26 11.26
N SER A 282 -3.89 12.82 10.07
CA SER A 282 -4.82 12.77 8.94
C SER A 282 -5.02 11.33 8.47
N PHE A 283 -3.93 10.59 8.29
CA PHE A 283 -3.97 9.20 7.86
C PHE A 283 -4.74 8.30 8.84
N GLU A 284 -4.58 8.52 10.15
CA GLU A 284 -5.36 7.83 11.18
C GLU A 284 -6.87 8.12 11.05
N SER A 285 -7.25 9.38 10.80
CA SER A 285 -8.65 9.76 10.56
C SER A 285 -9.21 9.10 9.29
N ASP A 286 -8.41 9.02 8.23
CA ASP A 286 -8.79 8.36 6.98
C ASP A 286 -9.00 6.86 7.18
N ILE A 287 -8.12 6.19 7.94
CA ILE A 287 -8.28 4.78 8.33
C ILE A 287 -9.56 4.55 9.12
N GLN A 288 -9.87 5.41 10.10
CA GLN A 288 -11.09 5.28 10.90
C GLN A 288 -12.35 5.44 10.04
N SER A 289 -12.31 6.34 9.06
CA SER A 289 -13.40 6.57 8.11
C SER A 289 -13.57 5.38 7.14
N ALA A 290 -12.46 4.85 6.63
CA ALA A 290 -12.44 3.66 5.78
C ALA A 290 -13.00 2.44 6.53
N LYS A 291 -12.57 2.22 7.79
CA LYS A 291 -13.09 1.15 8.65
C LYS A 291 -14.60 1.24 8.86
N SER A 292 -15.12 2.44 9.11
CA SER A 292 -16.56 2.66 9.28
C SER A 292 -17.34 2.38 8.00
N THR A 293 -16.78 2.74 6.85
CA THR A 293 -17.34 2.46 5.53
C THR A 293 -17.36 0.96 5.25
N ALA A 294 -16.24 0.27 5.51
CA ALA A 294 -16.12 -1.18 5.33
C ALA A 294 -17.10 -1.96 6.22
N GLN A 295 -17.30 -1.51 7.47
CA GLN A 295 -18.31 -2.09 8.36
C GLN A 295 -19.73 -1.91 7.78
N SER A 296 -20.07 -0.71 7.31
CA SER A 296 -21.38 -0.43 6.71
C SER A 296 -21.62 -1.28 5.46
N ALA A 297 -20.61 -1.39 4.59
CA ALA A 297 -20.67 -2.24 3.40
C ALA A 297 -20.84 -3.73 3.76
N SER A 298 -20.17 -4.22 4.80
CA SER A 298 -20.32 -5.61 5.27
C SER A 298 -21.74 -5.89 5.77
N GLU A 299 -22.35 -4.93 6.48
CA GLU A 299 -23.75 -5.03 6.90
C GLU A 299 -24.71 -5.01 5.71
N ASP A 300 -24.44 -4.18 4.70
CA ASP A 300 -25.26 -4.12 3.48
C ASP A 300 -25.17 -5.41 2.65
N VAL A 301 -23.98 -6.00 2.54
CA VAL A 301 -23.78 -7.31 1.89
C VAL A 301 -24.57 -8.40 2.63
N SER A 302 -24.55 -8.39 3.97
CA SER A 302 -25.33 -9.35 4.77
C SER A 302 -26.84 -9.20 4.53
N ARG A 303 -27.34 -7.96 4.44
CA ARG A 303 -28.75 -7.68 4.12
C ARG A 303 -29.12 -8.15 2.71
N LEU A 304 -28.22 -7.98 1.75
CA LEU A 304 -28.43 -8.41 0.37
C LEU A 304 -28.46 -9.94 0.27
N ASP A 305 -27.61 -10.65 1.04
CA ASP A 305 -27.65 -12.11 1.12
C ASP A 305 -29.00 -12.62 1.62
N ASP A 306 -29.52 -12.04 2.71
CA ASP A 306 -30.86 -12.36 3.23
C ASP A 306 -31.98 -12.09 2.19
N GLU A 307 -31.87 -11.00 1.43
CA GLU A 307 -32.83 -10.66 0.38
C GLU A 307 -32.76 -11.65 -0.79
N VAL A 308 -31.56 -12.04 -1.21
CA VAL A 308 -31.35 -13.06 -2.26
C VAL A 308 -31.96 -14.39 -1.84
N GLN A 309 -31.71 -14.87 -0.62
CA GLN A 309 -32.31 -16.12 -0.12
C GLN A 309 -33.85 -16.07 -0.10
N THR A 310 -34.41 -14.90 0.21
CA THR A 310 -35.87 -14.69 0.17
C THR A 310 -36.38 -14.78 -1.27
N VAL A 311 -35.71 -14.10 -2.22
CA VAL A 311 -36.07 -14.15 -3.64
C VAL A 311 -35.93 -15.57 -4.20
N GLU A 312 -34.90 -16.32 -3.83
CA GLU A 312 -34.75 -17.72 -4.22
C GLU A 312 -35.91 -18.57 -3.71
N SER A 313 -36.35 -18.35 -2.47
CA SER A 313 -37.52 -19.03 -1.90
C SER A 313 -38.79 -18.69 -2.68
N ASP A 314 -39.02 -17.40 -2.96
CA ASP A 314 -40.16 -16.94 -3.76
C ASP A 314 -40.15 -17.54 -5.18
N VAL A 315 -38.98 -17.67 -5.81
CA VAL A 315 -38.84 -18.30 -7.12
C VAL A 315 -39.23 -19.78 -7.08
N ASN A 316 -38.77 -20.53 -6.07
CA ASN A 316 -39.15 -21.94 -5.90
C ASN A 316 -40.67 -22.10 -5.70
N ASP A 317 -41.30 -21.21 -4.93
CA ASP A 317 -42.76 -21.20 -4.74
C ASP A 317 -43.51 -20.92 -6.05
N VAL A 318 -42.99 -20.00 -6.87
CA VAL A 318 -43.54 -19.71 -8.20
C VAL A 318 -43.37 -20.91 -9.13
N GLU A 319 -42.22 -21.58 -9.13
CA GLU A 319 -42.00 -22.80 -9.91
C GLU A 319 -43.01 -23.88 -9.54
N GLY A 320 -43.22 -24.13 -8.25
CA GLY A 320 -44.25 -25.07 -7.78
C GLY A 320 -45.66 -24.68 -8.24
N THR A 321 -45.98 -23.38 -8.22
CA THR A 321 -47.29 -22.90 -8.73
C THR A 321 -47.44 -23.12 -10.23
N VAL A 322 -46.35 -23.01 -11.00
CA VAL A 322 -46.36 -23.27 -12.45
C VAL A 322 -46.57 -24.75 -12.73
N ASP A 323 -45.88 -25.64 -12.01
CA ASP A 323 -46.07 -27.09 -12.15
C ASP A 323 -47.53 -27.49 -11.83
N GLU A 324 -48.11 -26.96 -10.75
CA GLU A 324 -49.51 -27.21 -10.41
C GLU A 324 -50.50 -26.71 -11.47
N LEU A 325 -50.16 -25.61 -12.16
CA LEU A 325 -50.99 -25.08 -13.25
C LEU A 325 -50.87 -25.92 -14.52
N ASP A 326 -49.69 -26.48 -14.79
CA ASP A 326 -49.44 -27.40 -15.91
C ASP A 326 -50.27 -28.68 -15.75
N ASP A 327 -50.22 -29.30 -14.56
CA ASP A 327 -51.05 -30.47 -14.22
C ASP A 327 -52.56 -30.18 -14.41
N GLN A 328 -53.02 -29.00 -13.96
CA GLN A 328 -54.43 -28.59 -14.15
C GLN A 328 -54.79 -28.40 -15.62
N LEU A 329 -53.83 -27.96 -16.44
CA LEU A 329 -54.05 -27.76 -17.87
C LEU A 329 -54.14 -29.11 -18.60
N ASP A 330 -53.31 -30.09 -18.24
CA ASP A 330 -53.37 -31.46 -18.75
C ASP A 330 -54.69 -32.17 -18.39
N ASP A 331 -55.16 -32.01 -17.15
CA ASP A 331 -56.46 -32.51 -16.71
C ASP A 331 -57.60 -31.87 -17.52
N LEU A 332 -57.56 -30.55 -17.72
CA LEU A 332 -58.56 -29.84 -18.52
C LEU A 332 -58.53 -30.24 -19.99
N GLU A 333 -57.34 -30.47 -20.57
CA GLU A 333 -57.19 -30.97 -21.94
C GLU A 333 -57.82 -32.36 -22.09
N SER A 334 -57.59 -33.25 -21.12
CA SER A 334 -58.18 -34.59 -21.09
C SER A 334 -59.72 -34.55 -20.95
N GLU A 335 -60.24 -33.65 -20.11
CA GLU A 335 -61.69 -33.46 -19.96
C GLU A 335 -62.31 -32.88 -21.25
N LEU A 336 -61.60 -31.95 -21.91
CA LEU A 336 -62.01 -31.40 -23.20
C LEU A 336 -62.04 -32.48 -24.29
N ASP A 337 -61.03 -33.34 -24.36
CA ASP A 337 -61.01 -34.44 -25.33
C ASP A 337 -62.13 -35.45 -25.08
N SER A 338 -62.42 -35.76 -23.81
CA SER A 338 -63.55 -36.62 -23.44
C SER A 338 -64.89 -36.01 -23.87
N LEU A 339 -65.09 -34.71 -23.61
CA LEU A 339 -66.30 -33.99 -24.03
C LEU A 339 -66.38 -33.90 -25.56
N ARG A 340 -65.23 -33.75 -26.23
CA ARG A 340 -65.13 -33.72 -27.69
C ARG A 340 -65.49 -35.06 -28.30
N GLU A 341 -65.13 -36.18 -27.67
CA GLU A 341 -65.52 -37.53 -28.10
C GLU A 341 -67.02 -37.75 -27.87
N GLU A 342 -67.55 -37.37 -26.70
CA GLU A 342 -69.00 -37.46 -26.40
C GLU A 342 -69.87 -36.68 -27.40
N ILE A 343 -69.42 -35.49 -27.82
CA ILE A 343 -70.11 -34.69 -28.85
C ILE A 343 -69.80 -35.23 -30.26
N GLY A 344 -68.55 -35.65 -30.51
CA GLY A 344 -68.01 -35.94 -31.83
C GLY A 344 -68.43 -37.27 -32.43
N ASP A 345 -68.70 -38.28 -31.61
CA ASP A 345 -69.19 -39.59 -32.08
C ASP A 345 -70.66 -39.57 -32.51
N GLY A 346 -71.31 -38.41 -32.46
CA GLY A 346 -72.71 -38.28 -32.85
C GLY A 346 -73.65 -39.00 -31.91
N GLU A 347 -73.19 -39.48 -30.74
CA GLU A 347 -74.07 -40.12 -29.75
C GLU A 347 -75.15 -39.15 -29.28
N VAL A 348 -74.83 -37.86 -29.15
CA VAL A 348 -75.81 -36.80 -28.91
C VAL A 348 -76.79 -36.66 -30.10
N ASP A 349 -76.31 -36.71 -31.34
CA ASP A 349 -77.13 -36.64 -32.55
C ASP A 349 -78.04 -37.87 -32.71
N GLU A 350 -77.56 -39.08 -32.39
CA GLU A 350 -78.32 -40.33 -32.42
C GLU A 350 -79.40 -40.35 -31.34
N ARG A 351 -79.05 -39.88 -30.13
CA ARG A 351 -80.05 -39.69 -29.06
C ARG A 351 -81.09 -38.67 -29.46
N LEU A 352 -80.70 -37.56 -30.09
CA LEU A 352 -81.61 -36.56 -30.64
C LEU A 352 -82.55 -37.18 -31.67
N THR A 353 -82.01 -37.92 -32.63
CA THR A 353 -82.78 -38.60 -33.69
C THR A 353 -83.78 -39.60 -33.09
N THR A 354 -83.34 -40.39 -32.11
CA THR A 354 -84.22 -41.35 -31.40
C THR A 354 -85.35 -40.64 -30.66
N LEU A 355 -85.05 -39.53 -29.97
CA LEU A 355 -86.04 -38.72 -29.27
C LEU A 355 -87.03 -38.07 -30.23
N GLU A 356 -86.55 -37.62 -31.40
CA GLU A 356 -87.39 -37.09 -32.48
C GLU A 356 -88.37 -38.16 -33.00
N ASP A 357 -87.89 -39.39 -33.22
CA ASP A 357 -88.71 -40.52 -33.64
C ASP A 357 -89.77 -40.89 -32.58
N GLU A 358 -89.39 -40.99 -31.30
CA GLU A 358 -90.34 -41.27 -30.20
C GLU A 358 -91.41 -40.18 -30.08
N ILE A 359 -91.03 -38.91 -30.25
CA ILE A 359 -91.98 -37.78 -30.26
C ILE A 359 -92.96 -37.92 -31.44
N GLU A 360 -92.48 -38.32 -32.62
CA GLU A 360 -93.33 -38.51 -33.80
C GLU A 360 -94.33 -39.66 -33.58
N GLU A 361 -93.89 -40.76 -32.98
CA GLU A 361 -94.73 -41.91 -32.64
C GLU A 361 -95.78 -41.53 -31.57
N LEU A 362 -95.40 -40.79 -30.54
CA LEU A 362 -96.31 -40.25 -29.53
C LEU A 362 -97.35 -39.30 -30.14
N LYS A 363 -96.97 -38.45 -31.10
CA LYS A 363 -97.92 -37.60 -31.82
C LYS A 363 -98.94 -38.43 -32.60
N GLN A 364 -98.51 -39.48 -33.29
CA GLN A 364 -99.41 -40.39 -34.01
C GLN A 364 -100.34 -41.14 -33.06
N TRP A 365 -99.81 -41.66 -31.94
CA TRP A 365 -100.62 -42.32 -30.92
C TRP A 365 -101.68 -41.37 -30.34
N ARG A 366 -101.29 -40.12 -30.04
CA ARG A 366 -102.20 -39.07 -29.60
C ARG A 366 -103.27 -38.78 -30.64
N GLU A 367 -102.93 -38.72 -31.94
CA GLU A 367 -103.91 -38.54 -33.02
C GLU A 367 -104.88 -39.73 -33.12
N GLN A 368 -104.39 -40.96 -32.99
CA GLN A 368 -105.23 -42.15 -32.93
C GLN A 368 -106.17 -42.13 -31.73
N LEU A 369 -105.68 -41.79 -30.53
CA LEU A 369 -106.52 -41.63 -29.35
C LEU A 369 -107.54 -40.50 -29.51
N SER A 370 -107.13 -39.36 -30.08
CA SER A 370 -108.02 -38.25 -30.41
C SER A 370 -109.09 -38.67 -31.42
N SER A 371 -108.76 -39.56 -32.37
CA SER A 371 -109.70 -40.10 -33.33
C SER A 371 -110.69 -41.08 -32.68
N VAL A 372 -110.21 -41.93 -31.76
CA VAL A 372 -111.06 -42.91 -31.04
C VAL A 372 -111.96 -42.23 -30.02
N ILE A 373 -111.48 -41.20 -29.33
CA ILE A 373 -112.24 -40.45 -28.31
C ILE A 373 -113.10 -39.36 -28.94
N GLY A 374 -112.61 -38.67 -29.98
CA GLY A 374 -113.35 -37.64 -30.71
C GLY A 374 -114.31 -38.20 -31.78
N GLY A 375 -114.18 -39.47 -32.15
CA GLY A 375 -115.10 -40.20 -33.02
C GLY A 375 -116.36 -40.73 -32.32
N GLY A 376 -116.44 -40.58 -31.00
CA GLY A 376 -117.63 -40.86 -30.20
C GLY A 376 -118.52 -39.62 -30.10
N ASN A 377 -119.49 -39.53 -31.00
CA ASN A 377 -120.70 -38.72 -30.84
C ASN A 377 -121.74 -39.46 -30.00
#